data_AF-A0A2N7PQC7-F1
#
_entry.id   AF-A0A2N7PQC7-F1
#
_cell.length_a   1.000
_cell.length_b   1.000
_cell.length_c   1.000
_cell.angle_alpha   90.00
_cell.angle_beta   90.00
_cell.angle_gamma   90.00
#
_symmetry.space_group_name_H-M   'P 1'
#
loop_
_entity.id
_entity.type
_entity.pdbx_description
1 polymer ?
#
loop_
_entity_poly.entity_id
_entity_poly.type
_entity_poly.pdbx_seq_one_letter_code
_entity_poly.pdbx_strand_id
1 'polypeptide(L)'
;RFYILWRWTYGEAKVHFDEARKLAQSTGVNLEKEWNKGFIKKEKEFIRVLGPHERKLEELKDARDMIDVLHKILLLWKEGRKEEMKEVLKETGYGLKESFYRVAQAISETLSLESKEKKLLDGFLSGKDKLQEDIKNFKKYQRRLFE
;
A
#
# COMPACT_ATOMS: atom_id res chain seq x y z
N ARG A 1 1.44 -8.40 6.39
CA ARG A 1 2.52 -8.85 7.30
C ARG A 1 3.84 -8.95 6.55
N PHE A 2 3.95 -9.80 5.52
CA PHE A 2 5.16 -9.92 4.69
C PHE A 2 5.76 -8.58 4.23
N TYR A 3 4.96 -7.67 3.67
CA TYR A 3 5.47 -6.39 3.16
C TYR A 3 6.16 -5.52 4.22
N ILE A 4 5.55 -5.37 5.41
CA ILE A 4 6.14 -4.60 6.52
C ILE A 4 7.44 -5.26 6.97
N LEU A 5 7.43 -6.58 7.15
CA LEU A 5 8.62 -7.31 7.57
C LEU A 5 9.73 -7.20 6.53
N TRP A 6 9.41 -7.25 5.24
CA TRP A 6 10.37 -7.02 4.16
C TRP A 6 11.00 -5.62 4.26
N ARG A 7 10.17 -4.58 4.41
CA ARG A 7 10.68 -3.20 4.54
C ARG A 7 11.55 -3.03 5.78
N TRP A 8 11.20 -3.67 6.89
CA TRP A 8 12.02 -3.69 8.10
C TRP A 8 13.37 -4.38 7.86
N THR A 9 13.37 -5.58 7.28
CA THR A 9 14.58 -6.42 7.20
C THR A 9 15.52 -6.00 6.06
N TYR A 10 14.96 -5.63 4.92
CA TYR A 10 15.70 -5.42 3.68
C TYR A 10 15.46 -4.05 3.03
N GLY A 11 14.54 -3.25 3.57
CA GLY A 11 14.15 -1.97 2.97
C GLY A 11 13.65 -2.15 1.53
N GLU A 12 14.32 -1.46 0.61
CA GLU A 12 14.02 -1.45 -0.82
C GLU A 12 15.01 -2.30 -1.65
N ALA A 13 15.87 -3.08 -0.98
CA ALA A 13 16.87 -3.92 -1.64
C ALA A 13 16.26 -5.14 -2.33
N LYS A 14 16.98 -5.64 -3.35
CA LYS A 14 16.77 -6.98 -3.91
C LYS A 14 17.57 -7.99 -3.08
N VAL A 15 16.99 -9.17 -2.87
CA VAL A 15 17.52 -10.18 -1.94
C VAL A 15 17.55 -11.55 -2.61
N HIS A 16 18.52 -12.39 -2.30
CA HIS A 16 18.60 -13.74 -2.85
C HIS A 16 17.35 -14.56 -2.50
N PHE A 17 16.92 -15.44 -3.41
CA PHE A 17 15.67 -16.19 -3.29
C PHE A 17 15.58 -16.97 -1.98
N ASP A 18 16.67 -17.62 -1.55
CA ASP A 18 16.66 -18.42 -0.31
C ASP A 18 16.40 -17.58 0.94
N GLU A 19 16.98 -16.37 1.01
CA GLU A 19 16.76 -15.44 2.12
C GLU A 19 15.32 -14.89 2.09
N ALA A 20 14.85 -14.50 0.92
CA ALA A 20 13.46 -14.08 0.73
C ALA A 20 12.47 -15.19 1.13
N ARG A 21 12.77 -16.44 0.78
CA ARG A 21 11.94 -17.62 1.10
C ARG A 21 11.84 -17.85 2.60
N LYS A 22 12.95 -17.72 3.34
CA LYS A 22 12.95 -17.80 4.81
C LYS A 22 12.02 -16.75 5.43
N LEU A 23 12.11 -15.50 4.97
CA LEU A 23 11.24 -14.43 5.44
C LEU A 23 9.77 -14.72 5.11
N ALA A 24 9.48 -15.13 3.89
CA ALA A 24 8.12 -15.41 3.43
C ALA A 24 7.45 -16.53 4.25
N GLN A 25 8.18 -17.63 4.50
CA GLN A 25 7.72 -18.74 5.32
C GLN A 25 7.33 -18.31 6.74
N SER A 26 8.13 -17.43 7.37
CA SER A 26 7.80 -16.88 8.69
C SER A 26 6.47 -16.11 8.74
N THR A 27 5.99 -15.65 7.59
CA THR A 27 4.73 -14.90 7.44
C THR A 27 3.60 -15.70 6.79
N GLY A 28 3.82 -17.00 6.52
CA GLY A 28 2.86 -17.88 5.85
C GLY A 28 2.69 -17.62 4.35
N VAL A 29 3.62 -16.87 3.72
CA VAL A 29 3.57 -16.56 2.28
C VAL A 29 4.35 -17.61 1.49
N ASN A 30 3.74 -18.14 0.43
CA ASN A 30 4.42 -19.00 -0.53
C ASN A 30 4.88 -18.17 -1.74
N LEU A 31 6.16 -17.75 -1.75
CA LEU A 31 6.70 -16.89 -2.81
C LEU A 31 6.52 -17.45 -4.23
N GLU A 32 6.65 -18.77 -4.40
CA GLU A 32 6.55 -19.41 -5.70
C GLU A 32 5.13 -19.30 -6.30
N LYS A 33 4.11 -19.14 -5.43
CA LYS A 33 2.72 -18.92 -5.85
C LYS A 33 2.39 -17.44 -6.04
N GLU A 34 3.10 -16.54 -5.36
CA GLU A 34 2.76 -15.11 -5.26
C GLU A 34 3.65 -14.20 -6.13
N TRP A 35 4.80 -14.67 -6.62
CA TRP A 35 5.66 -13.84 -7.46
C TRP A 35 4.96 -13.41 -8.76
N ASN A 36 5.33 -12.24 -9.27
CA ASN A 36 4.84 -11.65 -10.51
C ASN A 36 3.31 -11.43 -10.58
N LYS A 37 2.58 -11.59 -9.46
CA LYS A 37 1.13 -11.31 -9.35
C LYS A 37 0.80 -10.02 -8.60
N GLY A 38 1.82 -9.29 -8.16
CA GLY A 38 1.66 -8.05 -7.38
C GLY A 38 2.99 -7.37 -7.13
N PHE A 39 3.22 -6.93 -5.89
CA PHE A 39 4.46 -6.24 -5.51
C PHE A 39 5.69 -7.16 -5.42
N ILE A 40 5.55 -8.49 -5.44
CA ILE A 40 6.68 -9.42 -5.39
C ILE A 40 7.14 -9.71 -6.83
N LYS A 41 8.39 -9.39 -7.17
CA LYS A 41 9.00 -9.73 -8.46
C LYS A 41 10.20 -10.64 -8.29
N LYS A 42 10.31 -11.63 -9.18
CA LYS A 42 11.49 -12.50 -9.29
C LYS A 42 12.35 -12.08 -10.46
N GLU A 43 13.63 -11.86 -10.19
CA GLU A 43 14.67 -11.49 -11.16
C GLU A 43 15.81 -12.50 -11.04
N LYS A 44 15.79 -13.54 -11.88
CA LYS A 44 16.75 -14.67 -11.82
C LYS A 44 16.76 -15.32 -10.43
N GLU A 45 17.85 -15.18 -9.68
CA GLU A 45 18.07 -15.69 -8.32
C GLU A 45 17.65 -14.70 -7.22
N PHE A 46 17.19 -13.50 -7.59
CA PHE A 46 16.78 -12.46 -6.66
C PHE A 46 15.26 -12.28 -6.60
N ILE A 47 14.79 -11.86 -5.43
CA ILE A 47 13.44 -11.38 -5.18
C ILE A 47 13.51 -9.90 -4.83
N ARG A 48 12.59 -9.13 -5.40
CA ARG A 48 12.39 -7.72 -5.11
C ARG A 48 10.94 -7.48 -4.69
N VAL A 49 10.75 -6.67 -3.66
CA VAL A 49 9.43 -6.17 -3.26
C VAL A 49 9.30 -4.72 -3.69
N LEU A 50 8.44 -4.49 -4.66
CA LEU A 50 8.21 -3.20 -5.30
C LEU A 50 7.48 -2.25 -4.37
N GLY A 51 7.94 -1.00 -4.32
CA GLY A 51 7.22 0.11 -3.70
C GLY A 51 6.12 0.67 -4.61
N PRO A 52 5.31 1.63 -4.11
CA PRO A 52 4.27 2.28 -4.90
C PRO A 52 4.83 2.98 -6.13
N HIS A 53 5.98 3.65 -5.98
CA HIS A 53 6.62 4.42 -7.05
C HIS A 53 7.24 3.58 -8.17
N GLU A 54 7.24 2.25 -8.01
CA GLU A 54 7.79 1.29 -8.98
C GLU A 54 6.70 0.50 -9.71
N ARG A 55 5.42 0.78 -9.38
CA ARG A 55 4.25 0.16 -9.97
C ARG A 55 3.49 1.20 -10.80
N LYS A 56 2.67 0.72 -11.72
CA LYS A 56 1.76 1.56 -12.50
C LYS A 56 0.31 1.38 -12.03
N LEU A 57 -0.51 2.40 -12.20
CA LEU A 57 -1.92 2.34 -11.83
C LEU A 57 -2.69 1.26 -12.61
N GLU A 58 -2.28 0.96 -13.85
CA GLU A 58 -2.91 -0.08 -14.67
C GLU A 58 -2.70 -1.48 -14.08
N GLU A 59 -1.58 -1.72 -13.40
CA GLU A 59 -1.28 -2.98 -12.69
C GLU A 59 -2.10 -3.13 -11.39
N LEU A 60 -2.81 -2.07 -10.98
CA LEU A 60 -3.52 -1.95 -9.70
C LEU A 60 -5.04 -1.77 -9.88
N LYS A 61 -5.57 -1.99 -11.09
CA LYS A 61 -7.01 -1.86 -11.36
C LYS A 61 -7.84 -2.73 -10.41
N ASP A 62 -7.45 -3.99 -10.28
CA ASP A 62 -8.10 -5.01 -9.44
C ASP A 62 -7.48 -5.16 -8.05
N ALA A 63 -6.87 -4.09 -7.50
CA ALA A 63 -6.26 -4.11 -6.17
C ALA A 63 -7.27 -4.50 -5.09
N ARG A 64 -7.14 -5.71 -4.54
CA ARG A 64 -7.99 -6.25 -3.45
C ARG A 64 -7.27 -6.30 -2.11
N ASP A 65 -5.97 -6.60 -2.14
CA ASP A 65 -5.17 -6.70 -0.93
C ASP A 65 -4.78 -5.31 -0.39
N MET A 66 -4.65 -5.22 0.94
CA MET A 66 -4.39 -3.96 1.63
C MET A 66 -3.17 -3.18 1.10
N ILE A 67 -2.09 -3.88 0.76
CA ILE A 67 -0.86 -3.25 0.24
C ILE A 67 -1.07 -2.73 -1.19
N ASP A 68 -1.79 -3.48 -2.02
CA ASP A 68 -2.10 -3.05 -3.38
C ASP A 68 -3.02 -1.83 -3.38
N VAL A 69 -4.03 -1.81 -2.49
CA VAL A 69 -4.86 -0.62 -2.29
C VAL A 69 -4.02 0.54 -1.78
N LEU A 70 -3.13 0.31 -0.81
CA LEU A 70 -2.20 1.35 -0.33
C LEU A 70 -1.36 1.93 -1.47
N HIS A 71 -0.80 1.08 -2.33
CA HIS A 71 0.02 1.56 -3.45
C HIS A 71 -0.82 2.34 -4.46
N LYS A 72 -2.05 1.88 -4.75
CA LYS A 72 -2.98 2.56 -5.65
C LYS A 72 -3.32 3.95 -5.14
N ILE A 73 -3.67 4.09 -3.85
CA ILE A 73 -4.02 5.40 -3.30
C ILE A 73 -2.83 6.35 -3.26
N LEU A 74 -1.61 5.86 -2.99
CA LEU A 74 -0.41 6.70 -2.97
C LEU A 74 -0.08 7.22 -4.37
N LEU A 75 -0.29 6.40 -5.41
CA LEU A 75 -0.14 6.81 -6.80
C LEU A 75 -1.21 7.84 -7.21
N LEU A 76 -2.48 7.60 -6.89
CA LEU A 76 -3.56 8.57 -7.15
C LEU A 76 -3.33 9.90 -6.41
N TRP A 77 -2.87 9.82 -5.15
CA TRP A 77 -2.50 11.00 -4.36
C TRP A 77 -1.36 11.78 -5.02
N LYS A 78 -0.31 11.09 -5.47
CA LYS A 78 0.83 11.68 -6.19
C LYS A 78 0.40 12.37 -7.49
N GLU A 79 -0.58 11.81 -8.20
CA GLU A 79 -1.14 12.38 -9.44
C GLU A 79 -2.18 13.48 -9.18
N GLY A 80 -2.52 13.78 -7.93
CA GLY A 80 -3.55 14.77 -7.58
C GLY A 80 -4.99 14.31 -7.86
N ARG A 81 -5.20 13.03 -8.16
CA ARG A 81 -6.50 12.41 -8.51
C ARG A 81 -7.32 12.10 -7.25
N LYS A 82 -7.70 13.16 -6.53
CA LYS A 82 -8.31 13.08 -5.20
C LYS A 82 -9.66 12.36 -5.18
N GLU A 83 -10.50 12.58 -6.18
CA GLU A 83 -11.84 11.98 -6.22
C GLU A 83 -11.77 10.46 -6.42
N GLU A 84 -10.93 10.00 -7.36
CA GLU A 84 -10.69 8.56 -7.57
C GLU A 84 -10.05 7.90 -6.34
N MET A 85 -9.14 8.60 -5.65
CA MET A 85 -8.56 8.10 -4.40
C MET A 85 -9.64 7.90 -3.33
N LYS A 86 -10.56 8.86 -3.18
CA LYS A 86 -11.70 8.77 -2.25
C LYS A 86 -12.64 7.62 -2.62
N GLU A 87 -12.91 7.43 -3.91
CA GLU A 87 -13.73 6.33 -4.41
C GLU A 87 -13.11 4.97 -4.06
N VAL A 88 -11.82 4.76 -4.36
CA VAL A 88 -11.10 3.53 -4.00
C VAL A 88 -11.15 3.27 -2.50
N LEU A 89 -10.91 4.30 -1.68
CA LEU A 89 -10.96 4.17 -0.21
C LEU A 89 -12.36 3.83 0.30
N LYS A 90 -13.40 4.30 -0.38
CA LYS A 90 -14.80 3.99 -0.05
C LYS A 90 -15.15 2.56 -0.46
N GLU A 91 -14.89 2.19 -1.71
CA GLU A 91 -15.21 0.87 -2.27
C GLU A 91 -14.52 -0.27 -1.51
N THR A 92 -13.24 -0.07 -1.16
CA THR A 92 -12.45 -1.04 -0.40
C THR A 92 -12.76 -1.05 1.09
N GLY A 93 -13.51 -0.05 1.59
CA GLY A 93 -13.82 0.13 3.00
C GLY A 93 -12.64 0.58 3.86
N TYR A 94 -11.50 0.96 3.27
CA TYR A 94 -10.32 1.40 4.01
C TYR A 94 -10.35 2.87 4.43
N GLY A 95 -11.20 3.70 3.82
CA GLY A 95 -11.23 5.15 4.04
C GLY A 95 -11.44 5.60 5.50
N LEU A 96 -12.13 4.82 6.32
CA LEU A 96 -12.33 5.11 7.75
C LEU A 96 -11.71 4.04 8.66
N LYS A 97 -10.92 3.13 8.09
CA LYS A 97 -10.40 1.98 8.82
C LYS A 97 -9.06 2.35 9.45
N GLU A 98 -9.05 2.63 10.75
CA GLU A 98 -7.82 3.00 11.50
C GLU A 98 -6.66 2.00 11.34
N SER A 99 -6.94 0.71 11.16
CA SER A 99 -5.89 -0.29 10.92
C SER A 99 -5.13 -0.05 9.62
N PHE A 100 -5.79 0.52 8.60
CA PHE A 100 -5.18 0.81 7.30
C PHE A 100 -4.12 1.91 7.43
N TYR A 101 -4.48 3.02 8.09
CA TYR A 101 -3.56 4.14 8.34
C TYR A 101 -2.42 3.75 9.29
N ARG A 102 -2.67 2.90 10.29
CA ARG A 102 -1.62 2.34 11.14
C ARG A 102 -0.61 1.48 10.37
N VAL A 103 -1.08 0.69 9.39
CA VAL A 103 -0.18 -0.06 8.51
C VAL A 103 0.66 0.87 7.64
N ALA A 104 0.06 1.90 7.05
CA ALA A 104 0.80 2.90 6.27
C ALA A 104 1.87 3.61 7.11
N GLN A 105 1.53 4.01 8.34
CA GLN A 105 2.47 4.62 9.29
C GLN A 105 3.62 3.67 9.64
N ALA A 106 3.31 2.41 9.98
CA ALA A 106 4.32 1.42 10.31
C ALA A 106 5.29 1.18 9.15
N ILE A 107 4.81 1.15 7.89
CA ILE A 107 5.68 1.05 6.71
C ILE A 107 6.60 2.28 6.63
N SER A 108 6.06 3.49 6.78
CA SER A 108 6.86 4.72 6.72
C SER A 108 7.99 4.73 7.75
N GLU A 109 7.73 4.25 8.96
CA GLU A 109 8.71 4.18 10.05
C GLU A 109 9.84 3.19 9.81
N THR A 110 9.65 2.20 8.92
CA THR A 110 10.73 1.26 8.55
C THR A 110 11.69 1.78 7.48
N LEU A 111 11.35 2.89 6.81
CA LEU A 111 12.07 3.38 5.64
C LEU A 111 13.01 4.54 6.00
N SER A 112 14.10 4.68 5.24
CA SER A 112 15.02 5.83 5.38
C SER A 112 14.39 7.13 4.86
N LEU A 113 14.89 8.28 5.33
CA LEU A 113 14.43 9.61 4.90
C LEU A 113 14.61 9.88 3.40
N GLU A 114 15.53 9.18 2.75
CA GLU A 114 15.79 9.31 1.32
C GLU A 114 14.79 8.51 0.46
N SER A 115 14.09 7.54 1.06
CA SER A 115 13.16 6.65 0.38
C SER A 115 12.02 7.43 -0.31
N LYS A 116 11.80 7.12 -1.59
CA LYS A 116 10.68 7.68 -2.36
C LYS A 116 9.34 7.18 -1.82
N GLU A 117 9.29 5.92 -1.37
CA GLU A 117 8.10 5.35 -0.74
C GLU A 117 7.78 6.06 0.57
N LYS A 118 8.79 6.33 1.42
CA LYS A 118 8.60 7.09 2.66
C LYS A 118 7.99 8.46 2.40
N LYS A 119 8.57 9.22 1.46
CA LYS A 119 8.07 10.56 1.11
C LYS A 119 6.61 10.55 0.64
N LEU A 120 6.21 9.52 -0.10
CA LEU A 120 4.80 9.34 -0.51
C LEU A 120 3.91 9.03 0.70
N LEU A 121 4.32 8.12 1.57
CA LEU A 121 3.57 7.75 2.76
C LEU A 121 3.40 8.94 3.71
N ASP A 122 4.48 9.64 4.05
CA ASP A 122 4.45 10.80 4.95
C ASP A 122 3.59 11.93 4.37
N GLY A 123 3.72 12.19 3.06
CA GLY A 123 2.89 13.16 2.36
C GLY A 123 1.40 12.80 2.41
N PHE A 124 1.04 11.56 2.12
CA PHE A 124 -0.35 11.07 2.22
C PHE A 124 -0.89 11.13 3.65
N LEU A 125 -0.10 10.65 4.63
CA LEU A 125 -0.49 10.57 6.04
C LEU A 125 -0.68 11.96 6.68
N SER A 126 0.06 12.97 6.22
CA SER A 126 -0.12 14.35 6.69
C SER A 126 -1.54 14.91 6.43
N GLY A 127 -2.22 14.40 5.40
CA GLY A 127 -3.58 14.80 5.03
C GLY A 127 -4.68 13.85 5.49
N LYS A 128 -4.35 12.83 6.29
CA LYS A 128 -5.29 11.72 6.60
C LYS A 128 -6.54 12.20 7.35
N ASP A 129 -6.41 13.12 8.30
CA ASP A 129 -7.53 13.50 9.17
C ASP A 129 -8.60 14.26 8.37
N LYS A 130 -8.16 15.20 7.52
CA LYS A 130 -9.02 15.90 6.57
C LYS A 130 -9.68 14.94 5.58
N LEU A 131 -8.93 13.96 5.07
CA LEU A 131 -9.47 12.95 4.17
C LEU A 131 -10.56 12.10 4.83
N GLN A 132 -10.35 11.68 6.08
CA GLN A 132 -11.34 10.92 6.84
C GLN A 132 -12.60 11.75 7.13
N GLU A 133 -12.45 13.04 7.41
CA GLU A 133 -13.57 13.96 7.60
C GLU A 133 -14.39 14.10 6.30
N ASP A 134 -13.74 14.33 5.16
CA ASP A 134 -14.38 14.38 3.84
C ASP A 134 -15.21 13.11 3.57
N ILE A 135 -14.64 11.93 3.85
CA ILE A 135 -15.31 10.63 3.64
C ILE A 135 -16.50 10.47 4.60
N LYS A 136 -16.36 10.88 5.88
CA LYS A 136 -17.46 10.85 6.86
C LYS A 136 -18.63 11.76 6.44
N ASN A 137 -18.32 12.98 6.00
CA ASN A 137 -19.31 13.95 5.56
C ASN A 137 -20.08 13.44 4.34
N PHE A 138 -19.38 12.89 3.35
CA PHE A 138 -20.02 12.29 2.17
C PHE A 138 -20.99 11.16 2.54
N LYS A 139 -20.60 10.26 3.46
CA LYS A 139 -21.45 9.17 3.94
C LYS A 139 -22.72 9.69 4.64
N LYS A 140 -22.62 10.80 5.37
CA LYS A 140 -23.77 11.45 6.04
C LYS A 140 -24.75 12.06 5.04
N TYR A 141 -24.26 12.69 3.96
CA TYR A 141 -25.12 13.22 2.90
C TYR A 141 -25.84 12.13 2.11
N GLN A 142 -25.16 11.02 1.76
CA GLN A 142 -25.83 9.91 1.08
C GLN A 142 -26.98 9.33 1.93
N ARG A 143 -26.79 9.12 3.24
CA ARG A 143 -27.84 8.57 4.10
C ARG A 143 -29.10 9.44 4.15
N ARG A 144 -28.95 10.76 4.12
CA ARG A 144 -30.06 11.73 4.15
C ARG A 144 -30.84 11.84 2.84
N LEU A 145 -30.29 11.37 1.71
CA LEU A 145 -30.96 11.38 0.41
C LEU A 145 -31.86 10.16 0.19
N PHE A 146 -31.73 9.14 1.04
CA PHE A 146 -32.50 7.89 0.98
C PHE A 146 -33.42 7.70 2.22
N GLU A 147 -33.53 8.73 3.07
CA GLU A 147 -34.52 8.87 4.16
C GLU A 147 -35.60 9.85 3.71
#